data_AF-A0A7D5M464-F1
#
_entry.id   AF-A0A7D5M464-F1
#
_cell.length_a   1.000
_cell.length_b   1.000
_cell.length_c   1.000
_cell.angle_alpha   90.00
_cell.angle_beta   90.00
_cell.angle_gamma   90.00
#
_symmetry.space_group_name_H-M   'P 1'
#
loop_
_entity.id
_entity.type
_entity.pdbx_description
1 polymer ?
#
loop_
_entity_poly.entity_id
_entity_poly.type
_entity_poly.pdbx_seq_one_letter_code
_entity_poly.pdbx_strand_id
1 'polypeptide(L)' 'MVKVTISAKENGPLIVETDGKRLCALCRCTASENKPNCDGSHAKSGFKAEASEIKVCD' A
#
# COMPACT_ATOMS: atom_id res chain seq x y z
N MET A 1 17.97 3.12 14.44
CA MET A 1 16.68 2.39 14.29
C MET A 1 16.24 2.60 12.85
N VAL A 2 15.66 1.58 12.21
CA VAL A 2 15.22 1.68 10.81
C VAL A 2 13.84 2.33 10.82
N LYS A 3 13.65 3.39 10.03
CA LYS A 3 12.35 4.05 9.94
C LYS A 3 11.47 3.28 8.98
N VAL A 4 10.42 2.65 9.50
CA VAL A 4 9.46 1.89 8.69
C VAL A 4 8.12 2.62 8.65
N THR A 5 7.73 3.04 7.45
CA THR A 5 6.46 3.71 7.19
C THR A 5 5.60 2.87 6.27
N ILE A 6 4.33 2.69 6.64
CA ILE A 6 3.32 2.09 5.76
C ILE A 6 2.28 3.16 5.45
N SER A 7 2.14 3.56 4.19
CA SER A 7 1.12 4.54 3.78
C SER A 7 0.06 3.92 2.89
N ALA A 8 -1.21 4.07 3.27
CA ALA A 8 -2.34 3.69 2.45
C ALA A 8 -2.66 4.82 1.47
N LYS A 9 -2.61 4.54 0.16
CA LYS A 9 -3.02 5.49 -0.88
C LYS A 9 -4.53 5.48 -1.04
N GLU A 10 -5.11 6.65 -1.26
CA GLU A 10 -6.54 6.81 -1.57
C GLU A 10 -6.93 5.88 -2.72
N ASN A 11 -7.97 5.07 -2.51
CA ASN A 11 -8.48 4.08 -3.47
C ASN A 11 -7.42 3.11 -4.02
N GLY A 12 -6.28 3.01 -3.34
CA GLY A 12 -5.07 2.38 -3.86
C GLY A 12 -4.41 1.42 -2.87
N PRO A 13 -3.16 1.02 -3.16
CA PRO A 13 -2.44 0.04 -2.35
C PRO A 13 -1.85 0.62 -1.06
N LEU A 14 -1.34 -0.28 -0.22
CA LEU A 14 -0.47 0.06 0.89
C LEU A 14 0.97 0.14 0.37
N ILE A 15 1.68 1.22 0.69
CA ILE A 15 3.04 1.47 0.27
C ILE A 15 3.95 1.28 1.47
N VAL A 16 4.91 0.37 1.35
CA VAL A 16 5.89 0.09 2.40
C VAL A 16 7.19 0.80 2.04
N GLU A 17 7.63 1.66 2.94
CA GLU A 17 8.86 2.44 2.79
C GLU A 17 9.78 2.20 3.99
N THR A 18 11.07 2.05 3.71
CA THR A 18 12.13 1.95 4.72
C THR A 18 13.20 2.98 4.41
N ASP A 19 13.51 3.85 5.36
CA ASP A 19 14.51 4.92 5.19
C ASP A 19 14.30 5.74 3.90
N GLY A 20 13.03 6.02 3.57
CA GLY A 20 12.63 6.78 2.37
C GLY A 20 12.68 6.00 1.05
N LYS A 21 13.01 4.70 1.08
CA LYS A 21 12.99 3.83 -0.10
C LYS A 21 11.72 3.01 -0.13
N ARG A 22 10.99 3.10 -1.25
CA ARG A 22 9.83 2.26 -1.51
C ARG A 22 10.26 0.82 -1.77
N LEU A 23 9.82 -0.09 -0.92
CA LEU A 23 10.12 -1.52 -1.05
C LEU A 23 9.06 -2.24 -1.90
N CYS A 24 7.78 -2.03 -1.58
CA CYS A 24 6.70 -2.71 -2.27
C CYS A 24 5.38 -1.94 -2.17
N ALA A 25 4.42 -2.38 -2.99
CA ALA A 25 3.03 -1.97 -2.94
C ALA A 25 2.17 -3.20 -2.68
N LEU A 26 1.48 -3.24 -1.55
CA LEU A 26 0.62 -4.36 -1.15
C LEU A 26 -0.83 -4.10 -1.51
N CYS A 27 -1.51 -5.14 -2.00
CA CYS A 27 -2.92 -5.12 -2.33
C CYS A 27 -3.75 -5.08 -1.05
N ARG A 28 -4.68 -4.12 -0.98
CA ARG A 28 -5.75 -4.09 0.04
C ARG A 28 -7.17 -4.17 -0.55
N CYS A 29 -7.30 -4.16 -1.88
CA CYS A 29 -8.59 -4.19 -2.58
C CYS A 29 -9.09 -5.60 -2.88
N THR A 30 -8.29 -6.64 -2.61
CA THR A 30 -8.59 -8.06 -2.95
C THR A 30 -8.85 -8.36 -4.44
N ALA A 31 -8.68 -7.41 -5.35
CA ALA A 31 -8.85 -7.62 -6.78
C ALA A 31 -7.56 -7.98 -7.55
N SER A 32 -6.39 -7.90 -6.90
CA SER A 32 -5.13 -8.22 -7.59
C SER A 32 -5.01 -9.71 -7.92
N GLU A 33 -4.49 -10.03 -9.10
CA GLU A 33 -4.13 -11.39 -9.53
C GLU A 33 -2.75 -11.80 -8.98
N ASN A 34 -1.92 -10.85 -8.58
CA ASN A 34 -0.57 -11.07 -8.04
C ASN A 34 -0.48 -10.84 -6.52
N LYS A 35 -1.45 -11.36 -5.76
CA LYS A 35 -1.46 -11.20 -4.29
C LYS A 35 -0.17 -11.78 -3.67
N PRO A 36 0.39 -11.14 -2.63
CA PRO A 36 -0.13 -9.97 -1.89
C PRO A 36 0.22 -8.61 -2.52
N ASN A 37 0.88 -8.57 -3.68
CA ASN A 37 1.30 -7.33 -4.33
C ASN A 37 0.13 -6.64 -5.03
N CYS A 38 0.24 -5.32 -5.23
CA CYS A 38 -0.68 -4.55 -6.04
C CYS A 38 -0.25 -4.54 -7.50
N ASP A 39 -1.16 -4.91 -8.40
CA ASP A 39 -1.02 -4.89 -9.86
C ASP A 39 -1.83 -3.77 -10.55
N GLY A 40 -2.55 -2.96 -9.78
CA GLY A 40 -3.42 -1.90 -10.32
C GLY A 40 -4.90 -2.28 -10.46
N SER A 41 -5.29 -3.52 -10.16
CA SER A 41 -6.69 -3.99 -10.28
C SER A 41 -7.69 -3.24 -9.39
N HIS A 42 -7.22 -2.52 -8.35
CA HIS A 42 -8.06 -1.65 -7.52
C HIS A 42 -8.82 -0.59 -8.32
N ALA A 43 -8.23 -0.07 -9.40
CA ALA A 43 -8.86 0.93 -10.25
C ALA A 43 -10.06 0.34 -11.03
N LYS A 44 -9.93 -0.91 -11.48
CA LYS A 44 -10.98 -1.61 -12.23
C LYS A 44 -12.06 -2.19 -11.33
N SER A 45 -11.71 -2.55 -10.08
CA SER A 45 -12.65 -3.12 -9.11
C SER A 45 -13.54 -2.09 -8.42
N GLY A 46 -13.36 -0.79 -8.69
CA GLY A 46 -14.10 0.28 -8.03
C GLY A 46 -13.79 0.38 -6.53
N PHE A 47 -12.58 -0.02 -6.11
CA PHE A 47 -12.20 0.00 -4.70
C PHE A 47 -12.19 1.44 -4.18
N LYS A 48 -12.92 1.68 -3.08
CA LYS A 48 -12.98 2.97 -2.40
C LYS A 48 -12.46 2.85 -0.98
N ALA A 49 -11.43 3.62 -0.65
CA ALA A 49 -10.87 3.68 0.68
C ALA A 49 -10.05 4.96 0.88
N GLU A 50 -10.18 5.56 2.04
CA GLU A 50 -9.43 6.75 2.43
C GLU A 50 -7.91 6.49 2.47
N ALA A 51 -7.16 7.58 2.33
CA ALA A 51 -5.71 7.57 2.57
C ALA A 51 -5.41 7.63 4.07
N SER A 52 -4.38 6.92 4.51
CA SER A 52 -3.96 6.91 5.91
C SER A 52 -2.47 6.60 6.03
N GLU A 53 -1.76 7.25 6.95
CA GLU A 53 -0.35 6.95 7.24
C GLU A 53 -0.25 6.12 8.53
N ILE A 54 0.50 5.02 8.48
CA ILE A 54 0.78 4.12 9.60
C ILE A 54 2.28 4.15 9.83
N LYS A 55 2.71 4.79 10.92
CA LYS A 55 4.11 4.76 11.38
C LYS A 55 4.29 3.51 12.22
N VAL A 56 5.19 2.62 11.80
CA VAL A 56 5.40 1.34 12.48
C VAL A 56 6.50 1.47 13.53
N CYS A 57 7.60 2.11 13.15
CA CYS A 57 8.72 2.36 14.05
C CYS A 57 9.59 3.50 13.50
N ASP A 58 10.11 4.30 14.44
CA ASP A 58 11.20 5.26 14.26
C ASP A 58 12.43 4.80 15.04
#